data_AF-A0A1C5MDW4-F1
#
_entry.id   AF-A0A1C5MDW4-F1
#
_cell.length_a   1.000
_cell.length_b   1.000
_cell.length_c   1.000
_cell.angle_alpha   90.00
_cell.angle_beta   90.00
_cell.angle_gamma   90.00
#
_symmetry.space_group_name_H-M   'P 1'
#
loop_
_entity.id
_entity.type
_entity.pdbx_description
1 polymer ?
#
loop_
_entity_poly.entity_id
_entity_poly.type
_entity_poly.pdbx_seq_one_letter_code
_entity_poly.pdbx_strand_id
1 'polypeptide(L)' 'MVNKKAFERIRVLEKKYKENWGKDVDYTILPKGITQEMLVTIFERITETGESILTGYEKLKSQSK' A
#
# COMPACT_ATOMS: atom_id res chain seq x y z
N MET A 1 13.41 -3.70 -12.72
CA MET A 1 13.25 -5.16 -12.52
C MET A 1 12.02 -5.37 -11.65
N VAL A 2 11.09 -6.26 -12.03
CA VAL A 2 9.89 -6.53 -11.22
C VAL A 2 10.26 -7.49 -10.09
N ASN A 3 10.02 -7.09 -8.84
CA ASN A 3 10.13 -7.98 -7.69
C ASN A 3 8.84 -8.80 -7.55
N LYS A 4 8.86 -10.03 -8.08
CA LYS A 4 7.71 -10.93 -8.06
C LYS A 4 7.16 -11.17 -6.66
N LYS A 5 8.02 -11.23 -5.63
CA LYS A 5 7.59 -11.46 -4.24
C LYS A 5 6.83 -10.25 -3.70
N ALA A 6 7.31 -9.04 -3.96
CA ALA A 6 6.62 -7.82 -3.56
C ALA A 6 5.26 -7.70 -4.28
N PHE A 7 5.22 -8.03 -5.57
CA PHE A 7 4.00 -8.00 -6.35
C PHE A 7 2.92 -8.98 -5.85
N GLU A 8 3.26 -10.23 -5.58
CA GLU A 8 2.33 -11.20 -5.01
C GLU A 8 1.85 -10.78 -3.62
N ARG A 9 2.72 -10.17 -2.80
CA ARG A 9 2.35 -9.64 -1.49
C ARG A 9 1.33 -8.50 -1.60
N ILE A 10 1.51 -7.58 -2.56
CA ILE A 10 0.56 -6.49 -2.82
C ILE A 10 -0.82 -7.06 -3.17
N ARG A 11 -0.90 -8.06 -4.06
CA ARG A 11 -2.18 -8.70 -4.44
C ARG A 11 -2.94 -9.30 -3.26
N VAL A 12 -2.22 -9.97 -2.36
CA VAL A 12 -2.82 -10.53 -1.13
C VAL A 12 -3.37 -9.41 -0.25
N LEU A 13 -2.63 -8.31 -0.11
CA LEU A 13 -3.03 -7.17 0.72
C LEU A 13 -4.18 -6.36 0.08
N GLU A 14 -4.21 -6.19 -1.25
CA GLU A 14 -5.35 -5.61 -1.97
C GLU A 14 -6.64 -6.36 -1.68
N LYS A 15 -6.59 -7.70 -1.80
CA LYS A 15 -7.74 -8.56 -1.49
C LYS A 15 -8.18 -8.38 -0.04
N LYS A 16 -7.23 -8.39 0.90
CA LYS A 16 -7.53 -8.21 2.33
C LYS A 16 -8.09 -6.81 2.64
N TYR A 17 -7.60 -5.77 1.99
CA TYR A 17 -8.14 -4.42 2.13
C TYR A 17 -9.60 -4.35 1.67
N LYS A 18 -9.91 -4.96 0.53
CA LYS A 18 -11.29 -5.05 0.03
C LYS A 18 -12.19 -5.83 0.96
N GLU A 19 -11.72 -6.96 1.50
CA GLU A 19 -12.46 -7.77 2.48
C GLU A 19 -12.72 -7.02 3.78
N ASN A 20 -11.74 -6.26 4.28
CA ASN A 20 -11.85 -5.52 5.54
C ASN A 20 -12.73 -4.27 5.42
N TRP A 21 -12.64 -3.54 4.30
CA TRP A 21 -13.19 -2.18 4.19
C TRP A 21 -14.26 -2.02 3.11
N GLY A 22 -14.57 -3.08 2.35
CA GLY A 22 -15.63 -3.09 1.35
C GLY A 22 -15.37 -2.21 0.13
N LYS A 23 -14.12 -1.78 -0.10
CA LYS A 23 -13.73 -0.91 -1.22
C LYS A 23 -12.38 -1.29 -1.80
N ASP A 24 -12.19 -1.02 -3.07
CA ASP A 24 -10.91 -1.20 -3.75
C ASP A 24 -9.91 -0.10 -3.37
N VAL A 25 -8.62 -0.40 -3.48
CA VAL A 25 -7.58 0.58 -3.21
C VAL A 25 -7.50 1.58 -4.38
N ASP A 26 -7.48 2.87 -4.06
CA ASP A 26 -7.37 3.94 -5.04
C ASP A 26 -5.91 4.15 -5.47
N TYR A 27 -5.57 3.65 -6.66
CA TYR A 27 -4.26 3.82 -7.27
C TYR A 27 -4.06 5.17 -7.97
N THR A 28 -5.13 5.97 -8.16
CA THR A 28 -5.02 7.27 -8.85
C THR A 28 -4.22 8.30 -8.05
N ILE A 29 -4.16 8.10 -6.72
CA ILE A 29 -3.41 8.93 -5.76
C ILE A 29 -2.01 8.38 -5.44
N LEU A 30 -1.51 7.41 -6.21
CA LEU A 30 -0.20 6.79 -5.97
C LEU A 30 0.94 7.80 -6.24
N PRO A 31 1.80 8.07 -5.24
CA PRO A 31 2.93 9.00 -5.42
C PRO A 31 3.96 8.50 -6.44
N LYS A 32 4.54 9.43 -7.20
CA LYS A 32 5.65 9.12 -8.13
C LYS A 32 6.90 8.69 -7.35
N GLY A 33 7.68 7.78 -7.94
CA GLY A 33 8.96 7.32 -7.37
C GLY A 33 8.81 6.30 -6.22
N ILE A 34 7.61 5.77 -5.99
CA ILE A 34 7.39 4.69 -5.03
C ILE A 34 7.98 3.37 -5.53
N THR A 35 8.68 2.64 -4.67
CA THR A 35 9.14 1.28 -4.98
C THR A 35 8.08 0.24 -4.63
N GLN A 36 8.21 -0.98 -5.15
CA GLN A 36 7.29 -2.07 -4.81
C GLN A 36 7.35 -2.43 -3.33
N GLU A 37 8.54 -2.33 -2.72
CA GLU A 37 8.78 -2.58 -1.30
C GLU A 37 8.09 -1.53 -0.42
N MET A 38 8.19 -0.25 -0.78
CA MET A 38 7.44 0.81 -0.11
C MET A 38 5.94 0.59 -0.21
N LEU A 39 5.47 0.15 -1.38
CA LEU A 39 4.07 -0.14 -1.60
C LEU A 39 3.59 -1.30 -0.72
N VAL A 40 4.38 -2.36 -0.55
CA VAL A 40 4.07 -3.43 0.41
C VAL A 40 3.88 -2.88 1.82
N THR A 41 4.83 -2.06 2.31
CA THR A 41 4.73 -1.47 3.66
C THR A 41 3.49 -0.60 3.83
N ILE A 42 3.16 0.20 2.82
CA ILE A 42 1.94 1.02 2.82
C ILE A 42 0.69 0.12 2.87
N PHE A 43 0.67 -0.92 2.04
CA PHE A 43 -0.44 -1.86 1.97
C PHE A 43 -0.67 -2.60 3.29
N GLU A 44 0.40 -3.06 3.96
CA GLU A 44 0.31 -3.71 5.26
C GLU A 44 -0.37 -2.79 6.29
N ARG A 45 -0.01 -1.50 6.29
CA ARG A 45 -0.63 -0.51 7.16
C ARG A 45 -2.09 -0.25 6.80
N ILE A 46 -2.39 0.14 5.56
CA ILE A 46 -3.75 0.59 5.20
C ILE A 46 -4.76 -0.56 5.29
N THR A 47 -4.31 -1.81 5.14
CA THR A 47 -5.15 -2.99 5.33
C THR A 47 -5.68 -3.08 6.77
N GLU A 48 -4.89 -2.64 7.75
CA GLU A 48 -5.28 -2.63 9.17
C GLU A 48 -6.05 -1.38 9.58
N THR A 49 -5.81 -0.24 8.93
CA THR A 49 -6.34 1.07 9.36
C THR A 49 -7.48 1.61 8.49
N GLY A 50 -7.65 1.11 7.27
CA GLY A 50 -8.64 1.61 6.31
C GLY A 50 -8.25 2.96 5.66
N GLU A 51 -7.04 3.42 5.94
CA GLU A 51 -6.46 4.65 5.39
C GLU A 51 -6.30 4.56 3.86
N SER A 52 -6.04 5.71 3.21
CA SER A 52 -5.69 5.76 1.80
C SER A 52 -4.20 5.47 1.58
N ILE A 53 -3.82 5.08 0.34
CA ILE A 53 -2.41 4.94 -0.06
C ILE A 53 -1.62 6.21 0.29
N LEU A 54 -2.18 7.40 -0.01
CA LEU A 54 -1.51 8.66 0.24
C LEU A 54 -1.23 8.86 1.74
N THR A 55 -2.22 8.62 2.60
CA THR A 55 -2.03 8.71 4.06
C THR A 55 -0.99 7.71 4.55
N GLY A 56 -1.00 6.48 4.04
CA GLY A 56 0.01 5.48 4.38
C GLY A 56 1.42 5.90 3.96
N TYR A 57 1.55 6.50 2.77
CA TYR A 57 2.82 6.99 2.25
C TYR A 57 3.39 8.16 3.07
N GLU A 58 2.58 9.17 3.37
CA GLU A 58 3.02 10.33 4.16
C GLU A 58 3.49 9.91 5.55
N LYS A 59 2.81 8.94 6.18
CA LYS A 59 3.23 8.39 7.48
C LYS A 59 4.54 7.61 7.38
N LEU A 60 4.73 6.82 6.33
CA LEU A 60 5.99 6.10 6.10
C LEU A 60 7.17 7.09 5.93
N LYS A 61 6.96 8.16 5.17
CA LYS A 61 7.95 9.24 5.01
C LYS A 61 8.29 9.94 6.33
N SER A 62 7.27 10.20 7.13
CA SER A 62 7.41 10.86 8.44
C SER A 62 8.30 10.08 9.41
N GLN A 63 8.32 8.75 9.30
CA GLN A 63 9.14 7.86 10.14
C GLN A 63 10.59 7.71 9.67
N SER A 64 10.90 8.14 8.44
CA SER A 64 12.25 8.08 7.86
C SER A 64 13.03 9.39 8.06
N LYS A 65 12.49 10.32 8.84
CA LYS A 65 13.06 11.64 9.17
C LYS A 65 13.45 11.68 10.64
#